data_AF-A0A956BQR9-F1
#
_entry.id   AF-A0A956BQR9-F1
#
_cell.length_a   1.000
_cell.length_b   1.000
_cell.length_c   1.000
_cell.angle_alpha   90.00
_cell.angle_beta   90.00
_cell.angle_gamma   90.00
#
_symmetry.space_group_name_H-M   'P 1'
#
loop_
_entity.id
_entity.type
_entity.pdbx_description
1 polymer ?
#
loop_
_entity_poly.entity_id
_entity_poly.type
_entity_poly.pdbx_seq_one_letter_code
_entity_poly.pdbx_strand_id
1 'polypeptide(L)'
;LAHPNIITVFDFDRDGRVAYMTMELLDGSSLSGLMHRKGSSLDWKDAEPIIRGVGAALAYAHEQGIVHADIKPGNIFLTTDGRVKLLDFGIAQAIREGVAAAGAAAGNGLEGALTPGFASVEMLEGMPAAPKDDIYAFACVIYEMLAGHHPFDGKTASEAEANGDKPA
;
A
#
# COMPACT_ATOMS: atom_id res chain seq x y z
N LEU A 1 -3.44 -14.37 6.88
CA LEU A 1 -3.14 -14.58 5.45
C LEU A 1 -1.82 -15.33 5.34
N ALA A 2 -1.79 -16.50 4.70
CA ALA A 2 -0.57 -17.28 4.55
C ALA A 2 -0.20 -17.38 3.07
N HIS A 3 0.67 -16.48 2.61
CA HIS A 3 1.07 -16.40 1.20
C HIS A 3 2.54 -15.97 1.11
N PRO A 4 3.34 -16.52 0.19
CA PRO A 4 4.77 -16.19 0.07
C PRO A 4 5.03 -14.70 -0.13
N ASN A 5 4.13 -13.99 -0.80
CA ASN A 5 4.24 -12.55 -1.06
C ASN A 5 3.54 -11.63 -0.05
N ILE A 6 3.06 -12.17 1.07
CA ILE A 6 2.46 -11.40 2.16
C ILE A 6 3.38 -11.54 3.38
N ILE A 7 3.57 -10.45 4.14
CA ILE A 7 4.30 -10.50 5.41
C ILE A 7 3.60 -11.46 6.38
N THR A 8 4.38 -12.32 7.01
CA THR A 8 3.90 -13.18 8.09
C THR A 8 3.90 -12.40 9.38
N VAL A 9 2.71 -12.07 9.89
CA VAL A 9 2.53 -11.53 11.24
C VAL A 9 2.45 -12.70 12.23
N PHE A 10 3.26 -12.66 13.27
CA PHE A 10 3.24 -13.67 14.33
C PHE A 10 2.25 -13.31 15.42
N ASP A 11 2.28 -12.05 15.89
CA ASP A 11 1.41 -11.60 16.96
C ASP A 11 1.18 -10.08 16.91
N PHE A 12 0.06 -9.64 17.49
CA PHE A 12 -0.26 -8.24 17.75
C PHE A 12 -0.67 -8.10 19.21
N ASP A 13 0.08 -7.30 19.95
CA ASP A 13 -0.08 -7.18 21.40
C ASP A 13 0.17 -5.74 21.87
N ARG A 14 0.02 -5.48 23.17
CA ARG A 14 0.21 -4.17 23.76
C ARG A 14 0.97 -4.22 25.08
N ASP A 15 1.88 -3.28 25.27
CA ASP A 15 2.47 -2.96 26.56
C ASP A 15 1.90 -1.61 27.06
N GLY A 16 0.95 -1.69 27.98
CA GLY A 16 0.22 -0.53 28.48
C GLY A 16 -0.56 0.20 27.39
N ARG A 17 0.00 1.32 26.91
CA ARG A 17 -0.55 2.17 25.82
C ARG A 17 0.16 1.97 24.48
N VAL A 18 1.25 1.19 24.44
CA VAL A 18 2.02 0.96 23.22
C VAL A 18 1.52 -0.32 22.59
N ALA A 19 0.86 -0.21 21.43
CA ALA A 19 0.56 -1.37 20.60
C ALA A 19 1.82 -1.74 19.79
N TYR A 20 2.09 -3.03 19.64
CA TYR A 20 3.20 -3.53 18.85
C TYR A 20 2.78 -4.79 18.06
N MET A 21 3.47 -5.00 16.95
CA MET A 21 3.26 -6.16 16.09
C MET A 21 4.59 -6.88 15.89
N THR A 22 4.58 -8.20 16.00
CA THR A 22 5.73 -9.04 15.69
C THR A 22 5.50 -9.73 14.35
N MET A 23 6.52 -9.75 13.50
CA MET A 23 6.44 -10.26 12.13
C MET A 23 7.76 -10.92 11.73
N GLU A 24 7.76 -11.64 10.61
CA GLU A 24 8.99 -12.20 10.05
C GLU A 24 10.04 -11.10 9.82
N LEU A 25 11.30 -11.40 10.18
CA LEU A 25 12.41 -10.50 9.92
C LEU A 25 12.73 -10.50 8.42
N LEU A 26 12.62 -9.34 7.79
CA LEU A 26 13.00 -9.14 6.39
C LEU A 26 14.36 -8.42 6.30
N ASP A 27 15.23 -8.93 5.44
CA ASP A 27 16.48 -8.27 5.05
C ASP A 27 16.35 -7.77 3.62
N GLY A 28 16.61 -6.48 3.37
CA GLY A 28 16.39 -5.83 2.07
C GLY A 28 15.94 -4.37 2.18
N SER A 29 15.08 -3.93 1.27
CA SER A 29 14.57 -2.55 1.27
C SER A 29 13.17 -2.44 0.68
N SER A 30 12.44 -1.39 1.04
CA SER A 30 11.20 -1.02 0.35
C SER A 30 11.45 -0.68 -1.13
N LEU A 31 10.42 -0.83 -1.95
CA LEU A 31 10.40 -0.39 -3.34
C LEU A 31 10.64 1.12 -3.42
N SER A 32 10.06 1.92 -2.52
CA SER A 32 10.35 3.36 -2.43
C SER A 32 11.84 3.65 -2.24
N GLY A 33 12.52 2.89 -1.37
CA GLY A 33 13.96 3.01 -1.13
C GLY A 33 14.79 2.58 -2.35
N LEU A 34 14.36 1.53 -3.06
CA LEU A 34 15.01 1.12 -4.30
C LEU A 34 14.89 2.21 -5.39
N MET A 35 13.68 2.71 -5.62
CA MET A 35 13.39 3.72 -6.64
C MET A 35 14.14 5.02 -6.36
N HIS A 36 14.17 5.45 -5.09
CA HIS A 36 14.93 6.63 -4.67
C HIS A 36 16.44 6.47 -4.92
N ARG A 37 17.02 5.31 -4.59
CA ARG A 37 18.45 5.04 -4.85
C ARG A 37 18.78 4.97 -6.34
N LYS A 38 17.87 4.42 -7.16
CA LYS A 38 18.08 4.35 -8.61
C LYS A 38 17.95 5.74 -9.26
N GLY A 39 17.03 6.56 -8.78
CA GLY A 39 16.78 7.92 -9.29
C GLY A 39 16.17 7.94 -10.70
N SER A 40 15.69 6.80 -11.20
CA SER A 40 15.12 6.62 -12.52
C SER A 40 14.18 5.41 -12.55
N SER A 41 13.51 5.20 -13.69
CA SER A 41 12.61 4.06 -13.90
C SER A 41 13.30 2.70 -13.76
N LEU A 42 12.49 1.70 -13.40
CA LEU A 42 12.85 0.30 -13.44
C LEU A 42 12.70 -0.23 -14.87
N ASP A 43 13.67 -1.03 -15.31
CA ASP A 43 13.50 -1.78 -16.54
C ASP A 43 12.47 -2.89 -16.30
N TRP A 44 11.79 -3.33 -17.36
CA TRP A 44 10.78 -4.38 -17.27
C TRP A 44 11.29 -5.64 -16.55
N LYS A 45 12.57 -5.99 -16.75
CA LYS A 45 13.20 -7.15 -16.10
C LYS A 45 13.23 -7.05 -14.57
N ASP A 46 13.36 -5.85 -14.03
CA ASP A 46 13.37 -5.60 -12.58
C ASP A 46 11.94 -5.41 -12.04
N ALA A 47 11.06 -4.78 -12.84
CA ALA A 47 9.68 -4.49 -12.44
C ALA A 47 8.79 -5.75 -12.47
N GLU A 48 8.91 -6.60 -13.49
CA GLU A 48 8.01 -7.74 -13.71
C GLU A 48 7.90 -8.70 -12.50
N PRO A 49 9.00 -9.09 -11.83
CA PRO A 49 8.92 -9.97 -10.66
C PRO A 49 8.17 -9.31 -9.49
N ILE A 50 8.32 -7.98 -9.34
CA ILE A 50 7.64 -7.17 -8.32
C ILE A 50 6.15 -7.13 -8.61
N ILE A 51 5.79 -6.83 -9.85
CA ILE A 51 4.39 -6.78 -10.31
C ILE A 51 3.72 -8.13 -10.10
N ARG A 52 4.39 -9.23 -10.49
CA ARG A 52 3.87 -10.58 -10.30
C ARG A 52 3.67 -10.92 -8.82
N GLY A 53 4.64 -10.60 -7.97
CA GLY A 53 4.58 -10.88 -6.53
C GLY A 53 3.46 -10.11 -5.82
N VAL A 54 3.33 -8.81 -6.09
CA VAL A 54 2.26 -7.98 -5.53
C VAL A 54 0.89 -8.40 -6.07
N GLY A 55 0.78 -8.66 -7.38
CA GLY A 55 -0.46 -9.14 -7.99
C GLY A 55 -0.94 -10.47 -7.39
N ALA A 56 -0.03 -11.41 -7.12
CA ALA A 56 -0.36 -12.67 -6.46
C ALA A 56 -0.82 -12.46 -5.01
N ALA A 57 -0.16 -11.56 -4.26
CA ALA A 57 -0.57 -11.21 -2.90
C ALA A 57 -1.97 -10.60 -2.85
N LEU A 58 -2.26 -9.65 -3.74
CA LEU A 58 -3.57 -8.99 -3.83
C LEU A 58 -4.67 -9.97 -4.23
N ALA A 59 -4.44 -10.78 -5.26
CA ALA A 59 -5.40 -11.79 -5.70
C ALA A 59 -5.77 -12.76 -4.55
N TYR A 60 -4.76 -13.28 -3.84
CA TYR A 60 -4.99 -14.15 -2.69
C TYR A 60 -5.75 -13.44 -1.57
N ALA A 61 -5.41 -12.20 -1.23
CA ALA A 61 -6.12 -11.46 -0.19
C ALA A 61 -7.58 -11.17 -0.57
N HIS A 62 -7.82 -10.76 -1.82
CA HIS A 62 -9.16 -10.49 -2.35
C HIS A 62 -10.04 -11.74 -2.35
N GLU A 63 -9.49 -12.91 -2.70
CA GLU A 63 -10.18 -14.21 -2.59
C GLU A 63 -10.58 -14.56 -1.14
N GLN A 64 -9.83 -14.06 -0.15
CA GLN A 64 -10.17 -14.18 1.28
C GLN A 64 -11.05 -13.04 1.80
N GLY A 65 -11.52 -12.14 0.93
CA GLY A 65 -12.38 -11.01 1.30
C GLY A 65 -11.64 -9.88 2.03
N ILE A 66 -10.30 -9.81 1.91
CA ILE A 66 -9.48 -8.80 2.57
C ILE A 66 -8.97 -7.80 1.53
N VAL A 67 -9.23 -6.51 1.77
CA VAL A 67 -8.72 -5.39 0.97
C VAL A 67 -7.53 -4.76 1.71
N HIS A 68 -6.45 -4.45 1.00
CA HIS A 68 -5.24 -3.88 1.59
C HIS A 68 -5.44 -2.42 2.01
N ALA A 69 -6.01 -1.59 1.12
CA ALA A 69 -6.42 -0.20 1.34
C ALA A 69 -5.30 0.82 1.65
N ASP A 70 -4.03 0.45 1.45
CA ASP A 70 -2.86 1.35 1.52
C ASP A 70 -1.70 0.84 0.65
N ILE A 71 -1.98 0.47 -0.61
CA ILE A 71 -0.92 0.05 -1.54
C ILE A 71 -0.08 1.26 -1.96
N LYS A 72 1.23 1.18 -1.75
CA LYS A 72 2.22 2.21 -2.13
C LYS A 72 3.62 1.60 -2.18
N PRO A 73 4.62 2.25 -2.82
CA PRO A 73 5.98 1.72 -2.89
C PRO A 73 6.63 1.50 -1.52
N GLY A 74 6.20 2.23 -0.49
CA GLY A 74 6.66 2.05 0.89
C GLY A 74 6.26 0.70 1.52
N ASN A 75 5.12 0.13 1.11
CA ASN A 75 4.57 -1.10 1.69
C ASN A 75 4.95 -2.35 0.89
N ILE A 76 5.75 -2.19 -0.18
CA ILE A 76 6.27 -3.30 -0.98
C ILE A 76 7.74 -3.47 -0.60
N PHE A 77 8.07 -4.58 0.05
CA PHE A 77 9.43 -4.89 0.48
C PHE A 77 10.09 -5.90 -0.47
N LEU A 78 11.33 -5.60 -0.85
CA LEU A 78 12.17 -6.44 -1.68
C LEU A 78 13.29 -7.02 -0.83
N THR A 79 13.28 -8.33 -0.66
CA THR A 79 14.28 -9.00 0.17
C THR A 79 15.58 -9.25 -0.60
N THR A 80 16.69 -9.38 0.12
CA THR A 80 18.02 -9.69 -0.44
C THR A 80 18.07 -11.04 -1.16
N ASP A 81 17.16 -11.97 -0.83
CA ASP A 81 16.98 -13.25 -1.51
C ASP A 81 16.00 -13.21 -2.70
N GLY A 82 15.60 -12.01 -3.14
CA GLY A 82 14.82 -11.80 -4.37
C GLY A 82 13.32 -12.03 -4.23
N ARG A 83 12.78 -12.10 -3.01
CA ARG A 83 11.35 -12.20 -2.76
C ARG A 83 10.72 -10.82 -2.60
N VAL A 84 9.43 -10.77 -2.90
CA VAL A 84 8.59 -9.58 -2.74
C VAL A 84 7.63 -9.86 -1.60
N LYS A 85 7.52 -8.93 -0.65
CA LYS A 85 6.63 -9.02 0.51
C LYS A 85 5.78 -7.76 0.60
N LEU A 86 4.47 -7.93 0.56
CA LEU A 86 3.51 -6.87 0.80
C LEU A 86 3.26 -6.76 2.31
N LEU A 87 3.49 -5.56 2.86
CA LEU A 87 3.43 -5.22 4.28
C LEU A 87 2.10 -4.54 4.62
N ASP A 88 1.76 -4.40 5.90
CA ASP A 88 0.69 -3.50 6.40
C ASP A 88 -0.75 -3.75 5.90
N PHE A 89 -1.09 -5.01 5.62
CA PHE A 89 -2.48 -5.40 5.35
C PHE A 89 -3.43 -4.95 6.45
N GLY A 90 -4.35 -4.03 6.14
CA GLY A 90 -5.51 -3.75 6.97
C GLY A 90 -5.22 -3.05 8.30
N ILE A 91 -3.99 -2.64 8.61
CA ILE A 91 -3.69 -1.86 9.82
C ILE A 91 -4.44 -0.52 9.78
N ALA A 92 -4.49 0.13 8.61
CA ALA A 92 -5.23 1.37 8.42
C ALA A 92 -6.74 1.19 8.61
N GLN A 93 -7.32 0.06 8.18
CA GLN A 93 -8.74 -0.24 8.37
C GLN A 93 -9.06 -0.58 9.84
N ALA A 94 -8.23 -1.39 10.49
CA ALA A 94 -8.39 -1.73 11.91
C ALA A 94 -8.26 -0.49 12.82
N ILE A 95 -7.36 0.44 12.49
CA ILE A 95 -7.27 1.73 13.17
C ILE A 95 -8.52 2.58 12.92
N ARG A 96 -9.03 2.68 11.68
CA ARG A 96 -10.27 3.40 11.35
C ARG A 96 -11.46 2.84 12.14
N GLU A 97 -11.63 1.52 12.17
CA GLU A 97 -12.71 0.84 12.88
C GLU A 97 -12.58 0.99 14.40
N GLY A 98 -11.36 0.87 14.94
CA GLY A 98 -11.08 1.07 16.36
C GLY A 98 -11.33 2.51 16.83
N VAL A 99 -10.97 3.51 16.02
CA VAL A 99 -11.24 4.94 16.29
C VAL A 99 -12.73 5.24 16.20
N ALA A 100 -13.43 4.70 15.18
CA ALA A 100 -14.88 4.86 15.03
C ALA A 100 -15.65 4.21 16.20
N ALA A 101 -15.24 3.03 16.64
CA ALA A 101 -15.84 2.32 17.78
C ALA A 101 -15.62 3.02 19.13
N ALA A 102 -14.51 3.77 19.27
CA ALA A 102 -14.19 4.49 20.50
C ALA A 102 -14.97 5.80 20.69
N GLY A 103 -15.80 6.23 19.72
CA GLY A 103 -16.57 7.48 19.79
C GLY A 103 -15.70 8.74 19.90
N ALA A 104 -14.38 8.59 19.76
CA ALA A 104 -13.47 9.72 19.65
C ALA A 104 -13.73 10.34 18.28
N ALA A 105 -14.12 11.62 18.25
CA ALA A 105 -14.01 12.41 17.03
C ALA A 105 -12.60 12.14 16.48
N ALA A 106 -12.52 11.70 15.22
CA ALA A 106 -11.27 11.51 14.51
C ALA A 106 -10.54 12.87 14.45
N GLY A 107 -9.93 13.27 15.56
CA GLY A 107 -9.24 14.53 15.69
C GLY A 107 -7.94 14.39 14.94
N ASN A 108 -7.88 14.94 13.73
CA ASN A 108 -6.70 15.30 12.93
C ASN A 108 -5.56 14.25 12.83
N GLY A 109 -5.78 13.01 13.27
CA GLY A 109 -4.77 11.95 13.39
C GLY A 109 -4.95 10.83 12.38
N LEU A 110 -6.11 10.78 11.71
CA LEU A 110 -6.36 9.93 10.54
C LEU A 110 -5.99 10.62 9.22
N GLU A 111 -5.71 11.92 9.24
CA GLU A 111 -5.24 12.71 8.09
C GLU A 111 -3.86 12.25 7.57
N GLY A 112 -3.17 11.36 8.28
CA GLY A 112 -1.91 10.74 7.87
C GLY A 112 -1.97 9.24 7.58
N ALA A 113 -3.14 8.60 7.68
CA ALA A 113 -3.27 7.13 7.52
C ALA A 113 -3.37 6.68 6.06
N LEU A 114 -3.62 7.61 5.14
CA LEU A 114 -3.61 7.38 3.70
C LEU A 114 -2.42 8.12 3.10
N THR A 115 -1.74 7.49 2.14
CA THR A 115 -0.82 8.23 1.26
C THR A 115 -1.66 8.75 0.09
N PRO A 116 -2.09 10.02 0.10
CA PRO A 116 -3.24 10.48 -0.71
C PRO A 116 -3.04 10.31 -2.21
N GLY A 117 -1.79 10.30 -2.68
CA GLY A 117 -1.46 10.09 -4.10
C GLY A 117 -1.87 8.73 -4.66
N PHE A 118 -1.97 7.69 -3.83
CA PHE A 118 -2.32 6.33 -4.27
C PHE A 118 -3.78 5.94 -3.98
N ALA A 119 -4.51 6.74 -3.20
CA ALA A 119 -5.90 6.44 -2.86
C ALA A 119 -6.84 6.73 -4.04
N SER A 120 -7.83 5.86 -4.26
CA SER A 120 -8.90 6.10 -5.23
C SER A 120 -9.82 7.24 -4.78
N VAL A 121 -10.65 7.75 -5.70
CA VAL A 121 -11.66 8.78 -5.39
C VAL A 121 -12.62 8.27 -4.31
N GLU A 122 -13.09 7.04 -4.44
CA GLU A 122 -14.05 6.43 -3.51
C GLU A 122 -13.46 6.30 -2.10
N MET A 123 -12.17 5.95 -1.98
CA MET A 123 -11.48 5.93 -0.70
C MET A 123 -11.35 7.33 -0.09
N LEU A 124 -11.05 8.35 -0.89
CA LEU A 124 -10.94 9.74 -0.44
C LEU A 124 -12.31 10.31 -0.02
N GLU A 125 -13.40 9.83 -0.62
CA GLU A 125 -14.78 10.13 -0.23
C GLU A 125 -15.25 9.34 1.01
N GLY A 126 -14.39 8.48 1.58
CA GLY A 126 -14.70 7.70 2.78
C GLY A 126 -15.64 6.53 2.53
N MET A 127 -15.77 6.06 1.27
CA MET A 127 -16.52 4.85 0.96
C MET A 127 -15.82 3.61 1.56
N PRO A 128 -16.56 2.52 1.81
CA PRO A 128 -15.96 1.26 2.23
C PRO A 128 -14.94 0.77 1.20
N ALA A 129 -13.73 0.42 1.66
CA ALA A 129 -12.66 -0.07 0.80
C ALA A 129 -13.08 -1.35 0.07
N ALA A 130 -12.73 -1.43 -1.21
CA ALA A 130 -13.07 -2.51 -2.13
C ALA A 130 -11.82 -2.96 -2.91
N PRO A 131 -11.81 -4.20 -3.46
CA PRO A 131 -10.69 -4.70 -4.26
C PRO A 131 -10.24 -3.75 -5.38
N LYS A 132 -11.18 -3.00 -6.00
CA LYS A 132 -10.86 -2.03 -7.06
C LYS A 132 -9.93 -0.90 -6.59
N ASP A 133 -9.95 -0.57 -5.30
CA ASP A 133 -9.11 0.50 -4.75
C ASP A 133 -7.65 0.05 -4.67
N ASP A 134 -7.41 -1.22 -4.31
CA ASP A 134 -6.07 -1.82 -4.37
C ASP A 134 -5.56 -1.90 -5.81
N ILE A 135 -6.44 -2.21 -6.78
CA ILE A 135 -6.07 -2.24 -8.21
C ILE A 135 -5.68 -0.86 -8.71
N TYR A 136 -6.43 0.19 -8.34
CA TYR A 136 -6.09 1.58 -8.67
C TYR A 136 -4.72 1.96 -8.13
N ALA A 137 -4.50 1.74 -6.83
CA ALA A 137 -3.25 2.06 -6.17
C ALA A 137 -2.07 1.27 -6.77
N PHE A 138 -2.28 -0.01 -7.06
CA PHE A 138 -1.28 -0.86 -7.68
C PHE A 138 -0.95 -0.41 -9.11
N ALA A 139 -1.93 0.03 -9.89
CA ALA A 139 -1.69 0.60 -11.21
C ALA A 139 -0.81 1.87 -11.14
N CYS A 140 -1.04 2.73 -10.14
CA CYS A 140 -0.18 3.89 -9.89
C CYS A 140 1.25 3.48 -9.55
N VAL A 141 1.45 2.46 -8.72
CA VAL A 141 2.78 1.92 -8.41
C VAL A 141 3.46 1.34 -9.65
N ILE A 142 2.74 0.60 -10.49
CA ILE A 142 3.28 0.05 -11.75
C ILE A 142 3.74 1.19 -12.67
N TYR A 143 2.92 2.24 -12.79
CA TYR A 143 3.28 3.42 -13.56
C TYR A 143 4.56 4.05 -13.02
N GLU A 144 4.62 4.29 -11.72
CA GLU A 144 5.76 4.95 -11.08
C GLU A 144 7.05 4.14 -11.23
N MET A 145 6.97 2.80 -11.14
CA MET A 145 8.10 1.92 -11.41
C MET A 145 8.63 2.10 -12.84
N LEU A 146 7.74 2.11 -13.85
CA LEU A 146 8.13 2.08 -15.26
C LEU A 146 8.42 3.46 -15.85
N ALA A 147 7.77 4.51 -15.36
CA ALA A 147 7.95 5.89 -15.79
C ALA A 147 9.00 6.64 -14.93
N GLY A 148 9.24 6.17 -13.70
CA GLY A 148 10.13 6.83 -12.74
C GLY A 148 9.49 8.02 -12.00
N HIS A 149 8.20 8.27 -12.21
CA HIS A 149 7.42 9.30 -11.52
C HIS A 149 5.95 8.88 -11.40
N HIS A 150 5.23 9.47 -10.43
CA HIS A 150 3.81 9.18 -10.21
C HIS A 150 2.98 9.59 -11.45
N PRO A 151 1.91 8.86 -11.82
CA PRO A 151 1.11 9.17 -13.01
C PRO A 151 0.49 10.58 -12.98
N PHE A 152 0.20 11.08 -11.78
CA PHE A 152 -0.40 12.40 -11.55
C PHE A 152 0.48 13.33 -10.71
N ASP A 153 1.81 13.16 -10.74
CA ASP A 153 2.75 14.01 -9.97
C ASP A 153 2.46 14.08 -8.46
N GLY A 154 1.98 12.97 -7.88
CA GLY A 154 1.61 12.87 -6.48
C GLY A 154 0.29 13.56 -6.10
N LYS A 155 -0.45 14.14 -7.04
CA LYS A 155 -1.82 14.62 -6.82
C LYS A 155 -2.73 13.48 -6.39
N THR A 156 -3.75 13.83 -5.62
CA THR A 156 -4.83 12.91 -5.27
C THR A 156 -5.66 12.54 -6.50
N ALA A 157 -6.35 11.39 -6.44
CA ALA A 157 -7.26 10.99 -7.52
C ALA A 157 -8.35 12.03 -7.78
N SER A 158 -8.90 12.65 -6.73
CA SER A 158 -9.93 13.70 -6.84
C SER A 158 -9.41 14.97 -7.51
N GLU A 159 -8.18 15.40 -7.21
CA GLU A 159 -7.55 16.54 -7.89
C GLU A 159 -7.28 16.24 -9.36
N ALA A 160 -6.76 15.05 -9.67
CA ALA A 160 -6.49 14.63 -11.04
C ALA A 160 -7.77 14.56 -11.88
N GLU A 161 -8.85 14.00 -11.32
CA GLU A 161 -10.16 13.93 -11.96
C GLU A 161 -10.76 15.33 -12.21
N ALA A 162 -10.76 16.20 -11.19
CA ALA A 162 -11.31 17.55 -11.30
C ALA A 162 -10.60 18.40 -12.37
N ASN A 163 -9.30 18.18 -12.56
CA ASN A 163 -8.50 18.89 -13.57
C ASN A 163 -8.55 18.24 -14.96
N GLY A 164 -9.12 17.03 -15.09
CA GLY A 164 -9.05 16.25 -16.33
C GLY A 164 -7.62 15.82 -16.67
N ASP A 165 -6.78 15.63 -15.66
CA ASP A 165 -5.38 15.23 -15.82
C ASP A 165 -5.31 13.84 -16.48
N LYS A 166 -4.31 13.66 -17.34
CA LYS A 166 -3.96 12.36 -17.91
C LYS A 166 -2.63 11.90 -17.33
N PRO A 167 -2.37 10.58 -17.23
CA PRO A 167 -1.06 10.09 -16.87
C PRO A 167 0.02 10.73 -17.76
N ALA A 168 1.04 11.31 -17.12
CA ALA A 168 2.06 12.15 -17.75
C ALA A 168 3.04 11.38 -18.63
#